data_AF-A0A7V7DDN7-F1
#
_entry.id   AF-A0A7V7DDN7-F1
#
_cell.length_a   1.000
_cell.length_b   1.000
_cell.length_c   1.000
_cell.angle_alpha   90.00
_cell.angle_beta   90.00
_cell.angle_gamma   90.00
#
_symmetry.space_group_name_H-M   'P 1'
#
loop_
_entity.id
_entity.type
_entity.pdbx_description
1 polymer ?
#
loop_
_entity_poly.entity_id
_entity_poly.type
_entity_poly.pdbx_seq_one_letter_code
_entity_poly.pdbx_strand_id
1 'polypeptide(L)'
;MRHCKTVFILVFLFVLTGWMLIEAKEHAPNPAEDPQKTLAFWDEVISLDTENAEAFNKRGTAYKNMGQYQRAIEDYNQAIVLNSQYAEAYYNRGVAHKQLERYQEA
;
A
#
# COMPACT_ATOMS: atom_id res chain seq x y z
N MET A 1 -20.08 5.47 44.86
CA MET A 1 -18.97 4.80 44.13
C MET A 1 -19.36 4.44 42.68
N ARG A 2 -19.89 5.38 41.88
CA ARG A 2 -20.27 5.13 40.47
C ARG A 2 -19.44 5.92 39.44
N HIS A 3 -18.64 6.89 39.87
CA HIS A 3 -17.85 7.73 38.95
C HIS A 3 -16.45 7.19 38.59
N CYS A 4 -15.95 6.15 39.27
CA CYS A 4 -14.61 5.61 38.98
C CYS A 4 -14.59 4.64 37.77
N LYS A 5 -15.71 3.96 37.48
CA LYS A 5 -15.78 2.98 36.39
C LYS A 5 -15.93 3.62 35.01
N THR A 6 -16.67 4.73 34.92
CA THR A 6 -16.94 5.41 33.64
C THR A 6 -15.70 6.11 33.07
N VAL A 7 -14.86 6.70 33.92
CA VAL A 7 -13.60 7.33 33.49
C VAL A 7 -12.60 6.28 33.00
N PHE A 8 -12.57 5.10 33.64
CA PHE A 8 -11.69 4.00 33.24
C PHE A 8 -12.08 3.42 31.86
N ILE A 9 -13.39 3.29 31.60
CA ILE A 9 -13.91 2.80 30.31
C ILE A 9 -13.63 3.81 29.17
N LEU A 10 -13.76 5.12 29.43
CA LEU A 10 -13.48 6.15 28.42
C LEU A 10 -12.00 6.27 28.07
N VAL A 11 -11.09 6.11 29.05
CA VAL A 11 -9.64 6.05 28.80
C VAL A 11 -9.28 4.77 28.02
N PHE A 12 -9.92 3.63 28.34
CA PHE A 12 -9.71 2.39 27.60
C PHE A 12 -10.26 2.45 26.17
N LEU A 13 -11.40 3.12 25.95
CA LEU A 13 -11.94 3.34 24.61
C LEU A 13 -11.04 4.26 23.78
N PHE A 14 -10.47 5.31 24.37
CA PHE A 14 -9.52 6.19 23.67
C PHE A 14 -8.20 5.47 23.33
N VAL A 15 -7.70 4.61 24.23
CA VAL A 15 -6.54 3.76 23.95
C VAL A 15 -6.91 2.68 22.94
N LEU A 16 -8.07 2.03 23.01
CA LEU A 16 -8.48 1.03 22.01
C LEU A 16 -8.69 1.66 20.63
N THR A 17 -9.33 2.82 20.53
CA THR A 17 -9.48 3.51 19.23
C THR A 17 -8.15 4.06 18.74
N GLY A 18 -7.28 4.56 19.64
CA GLY A 18 -5.95 5.02 19.28
C GLY A 18 -5.01 3.87 18.87
N TRP A 19 -5.02 2.77 19.60
CA TRP A 19 -4.22 1.56 19.40
C TRP A 19 -4.70 0.78 18.18
N MET A 20 -6.01 0.71 17.94
CA MET A 20 -6.60 0.15 16.71
C MET A 20 -6.29 1.01 15.47
N LEU A 21 -6.22 2.35 15.63
CA LEU A 21 -5.78 3.24 14.55
C LEU A 21 -4.26 3.17 14.32
N ILE A 22 -3.46 2.83 15.34
CA ILE A 22 -2.02 2.57 15.22
C ILE A 22 -1.76 1.22 14.53
N GLU A 23 -2.55 0.18 14.84
CA GLU A 23 -2.42 -1.17 14.24
C GLU A 23 -2.74 -1.21 12.74
N ALA A 24 -3.63 -0.35 12.25
CA ALA A 24 -3.99 -0.32 10.83
C ALA A 24 -2.87 0.19 9.90
N LYS A 25 -1.91 0.98 10.41
CA LYS A 25 -0.86 1.60 9.60
C LYS A 25 0.40 0.73 9.45
N GLU A 26 0.63 -0.23 10.35
CA GLU A 26 1.89 -0.98 10.41
C GLU A 26 1.83 -2.42 9.90
N HIS A 27 0.65 -2.97 9.54
CA HIS A 27 0.55 -4.39 9.15
C HIS A 27 0.51 -4.65 7.63
N ALA A 28 1.16 -3.80 6.82
CA ALA A 28 1.36 -4.13 5.42
C ALA A 28 2.20 -5.42 5.32
N PRO A 29 1.71 -6.47 4.62
CA PRO A 29 2.42 -7.73 4.51
C PRO A 29 3.79 -7.53 3.86
N ASN A 30 4.78 -8.30 4.31
CA ASN A 30 6.13 -8.24 3.74
C ASN A 30 6.08 -8.70 2.26
N PRO A 31 6.43 -7.82 1.30
CA PRO A 31 6.37 -8.16 -0.13
C PRO A 31 7.31 -9.30 -0.54
N ALA A 32 8.30 -9.65 0.29
CA ALA A 32 9.21 -10.76 0.04
C ALA A 32 8.72 -12.11 0.58
N GLU A 33 7.74 -12.12 1.50
CA GLU A 33 7.26 -13.33 2.17
C GLU A 33 6.07 -13.96 1.43
N ASP A 34 5.09 -13.14 1.03
CA ASP A 34 3.89 -13.60 0.34
C ASP A 34 3.38 -12.53 -0.66
N PRO A 35 3.70 -12.66 -1.95
CA PRO A 35 3.28 -11.71 -2.97
C PRO A 35 1.75 -11.66 -3.15
N GLN A 36 1.06 -12.80 -3.03
CA GLN A 36 -0.39 -12.87 -3.20
C GLN A 36 -1.13 -12.14 -2.07
N LYS A 37 -0.71 -12.32 -0.81
CA LYS A 37 -1.24 -11.53 0.30
C LYS A 37 -0.96 -10.04 0.14
N THR A 38 0.22 -9.70 -0.37
CA THR A 38 0.58 -8.31 -0.63
C THR A 38 -0.33 -7.66 -1.66
N LEU A 39 -0.62 -8.36 -2.76
CA LEU A 39 -1.56 -7.86 -3.76
C LEU A 39 -2.96 -7.72 -3.18
N ALA A 40 -3.47 -8.73 -2.48
CA ALA A 40 -4.80 -8.69 -1.87
C ALA A 40 -4.96 -7.54 -0.86
N PHE A 41 -3.93 -7.28 -0.06
CA PHE A 41 -3.92 -6.16 0.88
C PHE A 41 -4.02 -4.81 0.16
N TRP A 42 -3.20 -4.58 -0.88
CA TRP A 42 -3.27 -3.32 -1.62
C TRP A 42 -4.55 -3.18 -2.45
N ASP A 43 -5.11 -4.28 -2.93
CA ASP A 43 -6.44 -4.28 -3.58
C ASP A 43 -7.53 -3.84 -2.60
N GLU A 44 -7.50 -4.32 -1.36
CA GLU A 44 -8.42 -3.88 -0.30
C GLU A 44 -8.23 -2.39 0.01
N VAL A 45 -6.99 -1.93 0.18
CA VAL A 45 -6.70 -0.50 0.43
C VAL A 45 -7.23 0.37 -0.73
N ILE A 46 -7.00 -0.02 -1.98
CA ILE A 46 -7.50 0.69 -3.16
C ILE A 46 -9.03 0.67 -3.23
N SER A 47 -9.68 -0.42 -2.78
CA SER A 47 -11.14 -0.49 -2.73
C SER A 47 -11.76 0.46 -1.71
N LEU A 48 -11.03 0.75 -0.63
CA LEU A 48 -11.44 1.68 0.43
C LEU A 48 -11.14 3.13 0.07
N ASP A 49 -10.01 3.37 -0.62
CA ASP A 49 -9.58 4.69 -1.08
C ASP A 49 -9.02 4.60 -2.51
N THR A 50 -9.89 4.89 -3.48
CA THR A 50 -9.56 4.84 -4.91
C THR A 50 -8.60 5.95 -5.35
N GLU A 51 -8.37 6.97 -4.52
CA GLU A 51 -7.49 8.10 -4.82
C GLU A 51 -6.12 7.98 -4.12
N ASN A 52 -5.85 6.83 -3.50
CA ASN A 52 -4.62 6.57 -2.79
C ASN A 52 -3.45 6.26 -3.75
N ALA A 53 -2.74 7.30 -4.18
CA ALA A 53 -1.56 7.18 -5.04
C ALA A 53 -0.46 6.27 -4.44
N GLU A 54 -0.30 6.27 -3.11
CA GLU A 54 0.67 5.39 -2.44
C GLU A 54 0.30 3.92 -2.61
N ALA A 55 -0.96 3.55 -2.40
CA ALA A 55 -1.44 2.18 -2.54
C ALA A 55 -1.18 1.62 -3.95
N PHE A 56 -1.45 2.41 -5.00
CA PHE A 56 -1.10 2.04 -6.37
C PHE A 56 0.42 1.86 -6.55
N ASN A 57 1.26 2.76 -6.03
CA ASN A 57 2.71 2.60 -6.10
C ASN A 57 3.21 1.34 -5.35
N LYS A 58 2.61 1.01 -4.20
CA LYS A 58 2.97 -0.19 -3.43
C LYS A 58 2.53 -1.47 -4.14
N ARG A 59 1.31 -1.51 -4.72
CA ARG A 59 0.84 -2.64 -5.54
C ARG A 59 1.70 -2.83 -6.79
N GLY A 60 2.04 -1.74 -7.48
CA GLY A 60 2.98 -1.78 -8.61
C GLY A 60 4.35 -2.34 -8.22
N THR A 61 4.84 -2.01 -7.03
CA THR A 61 6.09 -2.57 -6.50
C THR A 61 6.00 -4.07 -6.22
N ALA A 62 4.86 -4.54 -5.72
CA ALA A 62 4.61 -5.97 -5.57
C ALA A 62 4.62 -6.68 -6.93
N TYR A 63 3.94 -6.15 -7.95
CA TYR A 63 3.97 -6.70 -9.31
C TYR A 63 5.37 -6.72 -9.92
N LYS A 64 6.15 -5.65 -9.74
CA LYS A 64 7.55 -5.57 -10.18
C LYS A 64 8.39 -6.69 -9.56
N ASN A 65 8.23 -6.93 -8.26
CA ASN A 65 8.97 -7.99 -7.55
C ASN A 65 8.57 -9.40 -8.05
N MET A 66 7.34 -9.57 -8.54
CA MET A 66 6.87 -10.80 -9.19
C MET A 66 7.27 -10.92 -10.67
N GLY A 67 8.01 -9.96 -11.23
CA GLY A 67 8.36 -9.91 -12.65
C GLY A 67 7.22 -9.49 -13.58
N GLN A 68 6.08 -9.08 -13.03
CA GLN A 68 4.91 -8.61 -13.80
C GLN A 68 5.06 -7.13 -14.15
N TYR A 69 6.10 -6.79 -14.93
CA TYR A 69 6.50 -5.40 -15.16
C TYR A 69 5.42 -4.56 -15.86
N GLN A 70 4.63 -5.14 -16.75
CA GLN A 70 3.54 -4.43 -17.44
C GLN A 70 2.46 -3.94 -16.46
N ARG A 71 2.01 -4.82 -15.55
CA ARG A 71 1.05 -4.46 -14.50
C ARG A 71 1.61 -3.45 -13.51
N ALA A 72 2.91 -3.58 -13.19
CA ALA A 72 3.60 -2.60 -12.36
C ALA A 72 3.56 -1.20 -12.99
N ILE A 73 3.83 -1.09 -14.30
CA ILE A 73 3.78 0.17 -15.04
C ILE A 73 2.39 0.79 -15.03
N GLU A 74 1.33 -0.02 -15.20
CA GLU A 74 -0.07 0.43 -15.13
C GLU A 74 -0.38 1.05 -13.76
N ASP A 75 0.01 0.39 -12.68
CA ASP A 75 -0.19 0.88 -11.32
C ASP A 75 0.64 2.15 -11.04
N TYR A 76 1.89 2.22 -11.49
CA TYR A 76 2.68 3.44 -11.35
C TYR A 76 2.11 4.60 -12.16
N ASN A 77 1.54 4.34 -13.34
CA ASN A 77 0.83 5.36 -14.11
C ASN A 77 -0.38 5.89 -13.35
N GLN A 78 -1.16 5.01 -12.73
CA GLN A 78 -2.30 5.44 -11.93
C GLN A 78 -1.88 6.28 -10.72
N ALA A 79 -0.81 5.88 -10.02
CA ALA A 79 -0.23 6.67 -8.94
C ALA A 79 0.20 8.08 -9.40
N ILE A 80 0.76 8.20 -10.61
CA ILE A 80 1.17 9.47 -11.22
C ILE A 80 -0.04 10.33 -11.64
N VAL A 81 -1.11 9.70 -12.14
CA VAL A 81 -2.36 10.41 -12.47
C VAL A 81 -2.98 11.01 -11.21
N LEU A 82 -3.01 10.25 -10.12
CA LEU A 82 -3.54 10.69 -8.83
C LEU A 82 -2.65 11.74 -8.16
N ASN A 83 -1.32 11.56 -8.23
CA ASN A 83 -0.35 12.52 -7.72
C ASN A 83 0.79 12.73 -8.72
N SER A 84 0.66 13.80 -9.50
CA SER A 84 1.62 14.16 -10.56
C SER A 84 3.00 14.54 -10.04
N GLN A 85 3.15 14.81 -8.73
CA GLN A 85 4.43 15.11 -8.07
C GLN A 85 5.02 13.90 -7.34
N TYR A 86 4.43 12.71 -7.47
CA TYR A 86 4.89 11.53 -6.76
C TYR A 86 6.18 10.95 -7.37
N ALA A 87 7.32 11.52 -6.97
CA ALA A 87 8.64 11.20 -7.53
C ALA A 87 8.99 9.70 -7.47
N GLU A 88 8.58 9.00 -6.41
CA GLU A 88 8.83 7.57 -6.25
C GLU A 88 8.13 6.75 -7.35
N ALA A 89 6.89 7.11 -7.73
CA ALA A 89 6.16 6.42 -8.79
C ALA A 89 6.83 6.59 -10.16
N TYR A 90 7.37 7.78 -10.47
CA TYR A 90 8.15 7.98 -11.70
C TYR A 90 9.43 7.16 -11.71
N TYR A 91 10.18 7.15 -10.60
CA TYR A 91 11.39 6.36 -10.46
C TYR A 91 11.10 4.87 -10.67
N ASN A 92 10.09 4.36 -9.95
CA ASN A 92 9.70 2.96 -10.02
C ASN A 92 9.21 2.55 -11.42
N ARG A 93 8.45 3.42 -12.10
CA ARG A 93 8.03 3.20 -13.49
C ARG A 93 9.22 3.10 -14.44
N GLY A 94 10.20 3.98 -14.32
CA GLY A 94 11.43 3.92 -15.13
C GLY A 94 12.22 2.62 -14.91
N VAL A 95 12.31 2.18 -13.65
CA VAL A 95 12.92 0.88 -13.33
C VAL A 95 12.13 -0.27 -13.97
N ALA A 96 10.80 -0.25 -13.91
CA ALA A 96 9.96 -1.30 -14.50
C ALA A 96 10.09 -1.37 -16.02
N HIS A 97 10.14 -0.23 -16.74
CA HIS A 97 10.38 -0.20 -18.19
C HIS A 97 11.71 -0.86 -18.56
N LYS A 98 12.81 -0.51 -17.86
CA LYS A 98 14.11 -1.12 -18.10
C LYS A 98 14.10 -2.63 -17.90
N GLN A 99 13.36 -3.13 -16.92
CA GLN A 99 13.25 -4.58 -16.70
C GLN A 99 12.39 -5.26 -17.77
N LEU A 100 11.33 -4.59 -18.22
CA LEU A 100 10.46 -5.09 -19.28
C LEU A 100 11.21 -5.23 -20.61
N GLU A 101 11.99 -4.22 -21.00
CA GLU A 101 12.82 -4.26 -22.22
C GLU A 101 13.81 -5.44 -22.17
N ARG A 102 14.56 -5.56 -21.06
CA ARG A 102 15.49 -6.68 -20.85
C ARG A 102 14.81 -8.05 -20.87
N TYR A 103 13.56 -8.15 -20.45
CA TYR A 103 12.79 -9.39 -20.48
C TYR A 103 12.27 -9.71 -21.88
N GLN A 104 11.95 -8.69 -22.68
CA GLN A 104 11.52 -8.86 -24.07
C GLN A 104 12.67 -9.21 -25.01
N GLU A 105 13.90 -8.80 -24.69
CA GLU A 105 15.11 -9.10 -25.46
C GLU A 105 15.71 -10.49 -25.18
N ALA A 106 15.31 -11.16 -24.11
CA ALA A 106 15.81 -12.47 -23.67
C ALA A 106 15.06 -13.64 -24.32
#